data_AF-A0A7Y5W523-F1
#
_entry.id   AF-A0A7Y5W523-F1
#
_cell.length_a   1.000
_cell.length_b   1.000
_cell.length_c   1.000
_cell.angle_alpha   90.00
_cell.angle_beta   90.00
_cell.angle_gamma   90.00
#
_symmetry.space_group_name_H-M   'P 1'
#
loop_
_entity.id
_entity.type
_entity.pdbx_description
1 polymer ?
#
loop_
_entity_poly.entity_id
_entity_poly.type
_entity_poly.pdbx_seq_one_letter_code
_entity_poly.pdbx_strand_id
1 'polypeptide(L)'
;MQFGIHLVRCGLITSEQFVDALERKLAQRTPIGRLALEAGWLSMHQIFEILEIQSATHERFGRIAVDQGWITESQLNDLLLRQMQRDRLIEEFLVEMGALSRERVEAELDHFRQKQTDARDACELVALTG
;
A
#
# COMPACT_ATOMS: atom_id res chain seq x y z
N MET A 1 6.77 0.28 -0.22
CA MET A 1 7.29 -0.57 -1.33
C MET A 1 8.81 -0.46 -1.50
N GLN A 2 9.40 0.74 -1.58
CA GLN A 2 10.85 0.89 -1.84
C GLN A 2 11.75 0.19 -0.82
N PHE A 3 11.38 0.22 0.47
CA PHE A 3 12.17 -0.44 1.51
C PHE A 3 12.26 -1.96 1.33
N GLY A 4 11.15 -2.64 1.03
CA GLY A 4 11.20 -4.09 0.77
C GLY A 4 12.04 -4.46 -0.46
N ILE A 5 11.99 -3.65 -1.52
CA ILE A 5 12.88 -3.82 -2.69
C ILE A 5 14.35 -3.62 -2.30
N HIS A 6 14.63 -2.65 -1.44
CA HIS A 6 15.96 -2.43 -0.90
C HIS A 6 16.48 -3.65 -0.12
N LEU A 7 15.65 -4.26 0.74
CA LEU A 7 16.03 -5.46 1.49
C LEU A 7 16.40 -6.64 0.58
N VAL A 8 15.65 -6.83 -0.52
CA VAL A 8 15.98 -7.84 -1.55
C VAL A 8 17.33 -7.51 -2.21
N ARG A 9 17.56 -6.25 -2.60
CA ARG A 9 18.82 -5.82 -3.24
C ARG A 9 20.04 -5.97 -2.34
N CYS A 10 19.88 -5.79 -1.03
CA CYS A 10 20.94 -6.00 -0.06
C CYS A 10 21.15 -7.49 0.27
N GLY A 11 20.33 -8.39 -0.27
CA GLY A 11 20.40 -9.83 0.02
C GLY A 11 19.97 -10.21 1.43
N LEU A 12 19.24 -9.32 2.12
CA LEU A 12 18.77 -9.54 3.50
C LEU A 12 17.54 -10.45 3.55
N ILE A 13 16.77 -10.45 2.47
CA ILE A 13 15.62 -11.32 2.24
C ILE A 13 15.67 -11.83 0.80
N THR A 14 15.08 -12.99 0.54
CA THR A 14 14.95 -13.52 -0.82
C THR A 14 13.75 -12.90 -1.54
N SER A 15 13.73 -13.00 -2.88
CA SER A 15 12.57 -12.60 -3.69
C SER A 15 11.31 -13.39 -3.30
N GLU A 16 11.45 -14.66 -2.94
CA GLU A 16 10.35 -15.51 -2.48
C GLU A 16 9.78 -15.00 -1.16
N GLN A 17 10.63 -14.75 -0.17
CA GLN A 17 10.21 -14.17 1.12
C GLN A 17 9.53 -12.81 0.95
N PHE A 18 10.00 -11.99 0.00
CA PHE A 18 9.38 -10.72 -0.33
C PHE A 18 7.99 -10.89 -0.97
N VAL A 19 7.84 -11.84 -1.90
CA VAL A 19 6.56 -12.16 -2.53
C VAL A 19 5.57 -12.69 -1.48
N ASP A 20 5.98 -13.64 -0.66
CA ASP A 20 5.15 -14.21 0.41
C ASP A 20 4.66 -13.12 1.39
N ALA A 21 5.55 -12.21 1.80
CA ALA A 21 5.19 -11.09 2.67
C ALA A 21 4.21 -10.13 1.97
N LEU A 22 4.40 -9.88 0.67
CA LEU A 22 3.51 -9.05 -0.12
C LEU A 22 2.12 -9.67 -0.27
N GLU A 23 2.03 -10.97 -0.53
CA GLU A 23 0.77 -11.70 -0.62
C GLU A 23 -0.01 -11.64 0.70
N ARG A 24 0.66 -11.88 1.83
CA ARG A 24 0.06 -11.75 3.17
C ARG A 24 -0.43 -10.34 3.44
N LYS A 25 0.36 -9.33 3.08
CA LYS A 25 -0.03 -7.93 3.20
C LYS A 25 -1.28 -7.62 2.37
N LEU A 26 -1.33 -8.06 1.13
CA LEU A 26 -2.47 -7.85 0.23
C LEU A 26 -3.73 -8.58 0.72
N ALA A 27 -3.58 -9.78 1.28
CA ALA A 27 -4.69 -10.55 1.83
C ALA A 27 -5.31 -9.89 3.08
N GLN A 28 -4.53 -9.15 3.88
CA GLN A 28 -5.02 -8.42 5.05
C GLN A 28 -5.51 -6.99 4.74
N ARG A 29 -5.33 -6.53 3.49
CA ARG A 29 -5.72 -5.18 3.09
C ARG A 29 -7.24 -5.02 3.16
N THR A 30 -7.68 -3.99 3.87
CA THR A 30 -9.12 -3.74 4.04
C THR A 30 -9.74 -3.36 2.69
N PRO A 31 -10.80 -4.04 2.21
CA PRO A 31 -11.43 -3.69 0.93
C PRO A 31 -12.05 -2.28 0.93
N ILE A 32 -12.00 -1.59 -0.21
CA ILE A 32 -12.60 -0.24 -0.37
C ILE A 32 -14.10 -0.25 -0.06
N GLY A 33 -14.83 -1.28 -0.49
CA GLY A 33 -16.25 -1.42 -0.19
C GLY A 33 -16.54 -1.46 1.31
N ARG A 34 -15.69 -2.11 2.12
CA ARG A 34 -15.84 -2.10 3.59
C ARG A 34 -15.65 -0.69 4.17
N LEU A 35 -14.63 0.02 3.71
CA LEU A 35 -14.39 1.40 4.16
C LEU A 35 -15.54 2.34 3.76
N ALA A 36 -16.10 2.15 2.56
CA ALA A 36 -17.25 2.92 2.08
C ALA A 36 -18.50 2.66 2.91
N LEU A 37 -18.72 1.39 3.34
CA LEU A 37 -19.80 1.02 4.24
C LEU A 37 -19.62 1.66 5.62
N GLU A 38 -18.43 1.54 6.21
CA GLU A 38 -18.11 2.15 7.52
C GLU A 38 -18.27 3.68 7.51
N ALA A 39 -17.96 4.32 6.37
CA ALA A 39 -18.15 5.76 6.18
C ALA A 39 -19.63 6.16 5.90
N GLY A 40 -20.53 5.20 5.71
CA GLY A 40 -21.93 5.43 5.35
C GLY A 40 -22.12 5.95 3.93
N TRP A 41 -21.12 5.79 3.05
CA TRP A 41 -21.17 6.27 1.66
C TRP A 41 -21.75 5.24 0.69
N LEU A 42 -21.57 3.96 1.00
CA LEU A 42 -22.23 2.87 0.27
C LEU A 42 -23.03 2.01 1.24
N SER A 43 -24.20 1.57 0.80
CA SER A 43 -24.97 0.52 1.45
C SER A 43 -24.47 -0.86 1.03
N MET A 44 -24.84 -1.90 1.80
CA MET A 44 -24.56 -3.29 1.42
C MET A 44 -25.13 -3.64 0.04
N HIS A 45 -26.33 -3.14 -0.28
CA HIS A 45 -26.97 -3.37 -1.56
C HIS A 45 -26.13 -2.82 -2.73
N GLN A 46 -25.70 -1.56 -2.64
CA GLN A 46 -24.81 -0.95 -3.63
C GLN A 46 -23.48 -1.70 -3.75
N ILE A 47 -22.91 -2.16 -2.63
CA ILE A 47 -21.68 -2.96 -2.67
C ILE A 47 -21.89 -4.24 -3.48
N PHE A 48 -23.00 -4.95 -3.30
CA PHE A 48 -23.32 -6.14 -4.10
C PHE A 48 -23.43 -5.82 -5.59
N GLU A 49 -24.12 -4.74 -5.96
CA GLU A 49 -24.23 -4.33 -7.35
C GLU A 49 -22.88 -3.97 -7.98
N ILE A 50 -21.99 -3.26 -7.28
CA ILE A 50 -20.62 -3.02 -7.77
C ILE A 50 -19.88 -4.34 -7.98
N LEU A 51 -20.02 -5.31 -7.05
CA LEU A 51 -19.33 -6.60 -7.14
C LEU A 51 -19.84 -7.43 -8.33
N GLU A 52 -21.14 -7.38 -8.62
CA GLU A 52 -21.72 -8.01 -9.80
C GLU A 52 -21.16 -7.41 -11.09
N ILE A 53 -21.12 -6.08 -11.20
CA ILE A 53 -20.53 -5.38 -12.35
C ILE A 53 -19.03 -5.73 -12.46
N GLN A 54 -18.28 -5.66 -11.36
CA GLN A 54 -16.86 -5.97 -11.33
C GLN A 54 -16.56 -7.41 -11.77
N SER A 55 -17.41 -8.37 -11.40
CA SER A 55 -17.28 -9.76 -11.83
C SER A 55 -17.47 -9.90 -13.34
N ALA A 56 -18.41 -9.14 -13.92
CA ALA A 56 -18.71 -9.17 -15.35
C ALA A 56 -17.70 -8.39 -16.22
N THR A 57 -17.18 -7.25 -15.74
CA THR A 57 -16.34 -6.34 -16.54
C THR A 57 -14.85 -6.35 -16.17
N HIS A 58 -14.50 -6.92 -15.02
CA HIS A 58 -13.17 -6.82 -14.40
C HIS A 58 -12.68 -5.38 -14.13
N GLU A 59 -13.61 -4.42 -14.09
CA GLU A 59 -13.29 -3.05 -13.71
C GLU A 59 -12.98 -2.92 -12.21
N ARG A 60 -12.33 -1.81 -11.85
CA ARG A 60 -11.98 -1.55 -10.45
C ARG A 60 -13.22 -1.13 -9.67
N PHE A 61 -13.46 -1.78 -8.52
CA PHE A 61 -14.56 -1.47 -7.59
C PHE A 61 -14.82 0.03 -7.42
N GLY A 62 -13.78 0.79 -7.09
CA GLY A 62 -13.90 2.23 -6.85
C GLY A 62 -14.31 3.02 -8.10
N ARG A 63 -13.84 2.59 -9.28
CA ARG A 63 -14.20 3.23 -10.55
C ARG A 63 -15.68 3.01 -10.86
N ILE A 64 -16.16 1.78 -10.73
CA ILE A 64 -17.58 1.44 -10.89
C ILE A 64 -18.44 2.27 -9.93
N ALA A 65 -18.04 2.37 -8.66
CA ALA A 65 -18.78 3.14 -7.65
C ALA A 65 -18.89 4.64 -8.00
N VAL A 66 -17.85 5.21 -8.64
CA VAL A 66 -17.86 6.58 -9.15
C VAL A 66 -18.72 6.71 -10.40
N ASP A 67 -18.59 5.78 -11.35
CA ASP A 67 -19.35 5.79 -12.61
C ASP A 67 -20.86 5.58 -12.38
N GLN A 68 -21.25 4.85 -11.31
CA GLN A 68 -22.64 4.73 -10.84
C GLN A 68 -23.13 5.97 -10.07
N GLY A 69 -22.27 6.94 -9.78
CA GLY A 69 -22.60 8.16 -9.05
C GLY A 69 -22.87 7.97 -7.55
N TRP A 70 -22.52 6.82 -6.98
CA TRP A 70 -22.76 6.54 -5.56
C TRP A 70 -21.70 7.15 -4.65
N ILE A 71 -20.48 7.31 -5.16
CA ILE A 71 -19.43 8.09 -4.52
C ILE A 71 -18.81 9.04 -5.53
N THR A 72 -18.24 10.13 -5.03
CA THR A 72 -17.45 11.08 -5.83
C THR A 72 -15.98 10.63 -5.93
N GLU A 73 -15.25 11.15 -6.91
CA GLU A 73 -13.78 10.97 -7.01
C GLU A 73 -13.06 11.43 -5.73
N SER A 74 -13.55 12.51 -5.09
CA SER A 74 -13.01 13.00 -3.82
C SER A 74 -13.19 11.98 -2.68
N GLN A 75 -14.39 11.40 -2.56
CA GLN A 75 -14.66 10.34 -1.59
C GLN A 75 -13.84 9.09 -1.88
N LEU A 76 -13.69 8.69 -3.15
CA LEU A 76 -12.83 7.55 -3.51
C LEU A 76 -11.37 7.80 -3.08
N ASN A 77 -10.85 9.00 -3.30
CA ASN A 77 -9.51 9.37 -2.84
C ASN A 77 -9.38 9.31 -1.32
N ASP A 78 -10.39 9.79 -0.58
CA ASP A 78 -10.41 9.67 0.88
C ASP A 78 -10.43 8.19 1.34
N LEU A 79 -11.21 7.32 0.69
CA LEU A 79 -11.18 5.88 0.99
C LEU A 79 -9.80 5.27 0.74
N LEU A 80 -9.13 5.65 -0.36
CA LEU A 80 -7.78 5.17 -0.68
C LEU A 80 -6.76 5.62 0.38
N LEU A 81 -6.86 6.87 0.85
CA LEU A 81 -6.01 7.38 1.93
C LEU A 81 -6.24 6.63 3.24
N ARG A 82 -7.51 6.42 3.63
CA ARG A 82 -7.86 5.63 4.82
C ARG A 82 -7.36 4.19 4.72
N GLN A 83 -7.48 3.58 3.54
CA GLN A 83 -6.97 2.23 3.28
C GLN A 83 -5.46 2.18 3.46
N MET A 84 -4.72 3.15 2.92
CA MET A 84 -3.27 3.26 3.07
C MET A 84 -2.84 3.47 4.53
N GLN A 85 -3.62 4.19 5.34
CA GLN A 85 -3.34 4.39 6.76
C GLN A 85 -3.58 3.14 7.61
N ARG A 86 -4.54 2.28 7.23
CA ARG A 86 -4.80 1.00 7.91
C ARG A 86 -3.90 -0.13 7.43
N ASP A 87 -3.20 0.08 6.32
CA ASP A 87 -2.31 -0.88 5.71
C ASP A 87 -1.05 -1.05 6.57
N ARG A 88 -0.85 -2.28 7.07
CA ARG A 88 0.37 -2.66 7.78
C ARG A 88 1.60 -2.57 6.88
N LEU A 89 2.75 -2.32 7.47
CA LEU A 89 4.00 -2.20 6.70
C LEU A 89 4.51 -3.58 6.29
N ILE A 90 5.28 -3.66 5.19
CA ILE A 90 5.74 -4.95 4.65
C ILE A 90 6.79 -5.61 5.56
N GLU A 91 7.60 -4.81 6.23
CA GLU A 91 8.58 -5.21 7.22
C GLU A 91 7.95 -5.91 8.42
N GLU A 92 6.71 -5.57 8.80
CA GLU A 92 6.02 -6.29 9.88
C GLU A 92 5.75 -7.75 9.48
N PHE A 93 5.34 -7.99 8.24
CA PHE A 93 5.11 -9.34 7.73
C PHE A 93 6.42 -10.13 7.60
N LEU A 94 7.51 -9.48 7.16
CA LEU A 94 8.83 -10.09 7.10
C LEU A 94 9.33 -10.54 8.49
N VAL A 95 9.03 -9.75 9.54
CA VAL A 95 9.33 -10.11 10.93
C VAL A 95 8.46 -11.25 11.42
N GLU A 96 7.15 -11.19 11.18
CA GLU A 96 6.20 -12.25 11.58
C GLU A 96 6.52 -13.61 10.95
N MET A 97 7.02 -13.60 9.71
CA MET A 97 7.44 -14.81 9.00
C MET A 97 8.82 -15.33 9.45
N GLY A 98 9.55 -14.60 10.29
CA GLY A 98 10.92 -14.90 10.66
C GLY A 98 11.94 -14.70 9.54
N ALA A 99 11.57 -14.01 8.46
CA ALA A 99 12.45 -13.72 7.33
C ALA A 99 13.51 -12.67 7.68
N LEU A 100 13.19 -11.74 8.60
CA LEU A 100 14.11 -10.73 9.09
C LEU A 100 13.80 -10.41 10.56
N SER A 101 14.81 -10.23 11.42
CA SER A 101 14.54 -9.84 12.82
C SER A 101 14.10 -8.39 12.91
N ARG A 102 13.37 -8.05 13.98
CA ARG A 102 12.96 -6.66 14.26
C ARG A 102 14.16 -5.73 14.39
N GLU A 103 15.23 -6.16 15.08
CA GLU A 103 16.43 -5.33 15.22
C GLU A 103 17.10 -5.07 13.87
N ARG A 104 17.09 -6.05 12.95
CA ARG A 104 17.65 -5.88 11.61
C ARG A 104 16.80 -4.97 10.74
N VAL A 105 15.47 -5.04 10.86
CA VAL A 105 14.57 -4.08 10.19
C VAL A 105 14.89 -2.65 10.64
N GLU A 106 14.98 -2.43 11.95
CA GLU A 106 15.22 -1.10 12.53
C GLU A 106 16.57 -0.52 12.07
N ALA A 107 17.64 -1.31 12.16
CA ALA A 107 18.98 -0.89 11.71
C ALA A 107 19.01 -0.53 10.21
N GLU A 108 18.35 -1.33 9.36
CA GLU A 108 18.35 -1.07 7.91
C GLU A 108 17.40 0.05 7.51
N LEU A 109 16.34 0.31 8.28
CA LEU A 109 15.48 1.48 8.09
C LEU A 109 16.27 2.78 8.31
N ASP A 110 17.11 2.84 9.34
CA ASP A 110 17.95 4.00 9.61
C ASP A 110 18.95 4.24 8.47
N HIS A 111 19.62 3.18 8.00
CA HIS A 111 20.49 3.25 6.83
C HIS A 111 19.76 3.70 5.55
N PHE A 112 18.55 3.17 5.33
CA PHE A 112 17.75 3.47 4.15
C PHE A 112 17.22 4.91 4.14
N ARG A 113 16.92 5.47 5.32
CA ARG A 113 16.53 6.88 5.48
C ARG A 113 17.71 7.81 5.22
N GLN A 114 18.88 7.53 5.81
CA GLN A 114 20.08 8.36 5.63
C GLN A 114 20.45 8.47 4.14
N LYS A 115 20.48 7.35 3.41
CA LYS A 115 20.79 7.34 1.97
C LYS A 115 19.79 8.12 1.11
N GLN A 116 18.52 8.20 1.51
CA GLN A 116 17.53 9.00 0.78
C GLN A 116 17.64 10.49 1.08
N THR A 117 18.05 10.86 2.29
CA THR A 117 18.33 12.25 2.66
C THR A 117 19.58 12.75 1.90
N ASP A 118 20.66 11.98 1.91
CA ASP A 118 21.90 12.34 1.21
C ASP A 118 21.68 12.49 -0.32
N ALA A 119 20.82 11.65 -0.91
CA ALA A 119 20.45 11.73 -2.32
C ALA A 119 19.53 12.93 -2.64
N ARG A 120 18.74 13.41 -1.68
CA ARG A 120 17.90 14.61 -1.83
C ARG A 120 18.73 15.89 -1.72
N ASP A 121 19.61 15.96 -0.72
CA ASP A 121 20.46 17.11 -0.47
C ASP A 121 21.48 17.32 -1.61
N ALA A 122 22.00 16.23 -2.18
CA ALA A 122 22.83 16.28 -3.38
C ALA A 122 22.07 16.83 -4.61
N CYS A 123 20.75 16.65 -4.67
CA CYS A 123 19.92 17.14 -5.77
C CYS A 123 19.60 18.64 -5.62
N GLU A 124 19.47 19.15 -4.38
CA GLU A 124 19.27 20.59 -4.09
C GLU A 124 20.54 21.43 -4.35
N LEU A 125 21.72 20.90 -4.06
CA LEU A 125 23.01 21.58 -4.33
C LEU A 125 23.28 21.79 -5.83
N VAL A 126 22.83 20.86 -6.68
CA VAL A 126 22.95 20.97 -8.15
C VAL A 126 21.93 21.97 -8.72
N ALA A 127 20.78 22.17 -8.08
CA ALA A 127 19.75 23.10 -8.52
C ALA A 127 20.06 24.59 -8.22
N LEU A 128 20.97 24.86 -7.26
CA LEU A 128 21.39 26.23 -6.90
C LEU A 128 22.68 26.69 -7.60
N THR A 129 23.29 25.83 -8.43
CA THR A 129 24.52 26.12 -9.18
C THR A 129 24.32 26.08 -10.70
N GLY A 130 23.06 26.03 -11.17
CA GLY A 130 22.67 26.05 -12.59
C GLY A 130 21.86 27.27 -12.98
#